data_AF-A0A4Q3EJI5-F1
#
_entry.id   AF-A0A4Q3EJI5-F1
#
_cell.length_a   1.000
_cell.length_b   1.000
_cell.length_c   1.000
_cell.angle_alpha   90.00
_cell.angle_beta   90.00
_cell.angle_gamma   90.00
#
_symmetry.space_group_name_H-M   'P 1'
#
loop_
_entity.id
_entity.type
_entity.pdbx_description
1 polymer ?
#
loop_
_entity_poly.entity_id
_entity_poly.type
_entity_poly.pdbx_seq_one_letter_code
_entity_poly.pdbx_strand_id
1 'polypeptide(L)' 'YKQFVENSFTLLPRQALHAQTLGFIHPVTRKYVHFEAELPDDFRLALEKWQKYVATGSNESVLELS' A
#
# COMPACT_ATOMS: atom_id res chain seq x y z
N TYR A 1 6.58 -2.97 18.95
CA TYR A 1 5.83 -1.79 18.45
C TYR A 1 6.73 -0.74 17.76
N LYS A 2 7.76 -0.20 18.42
CA LYS A 2 8.63 0.89 17.87
C LYS A 2 9.39 0.52 16.58
N GLN A 3 10.05 -0.64 16.55
CA GLN A 3 10.78 -1.14 15.37
C GLN A 3 9.89 -1.42 14.14
N PHE A 4 8.60 -1.68 14.35
CA PHE A 4 7.66 -1.98 13.25
C PHE A 4 7.24 -0.71 12.51
N VAL A 5 7.02 0.36 13.28
CA VAL A 5 6.74 1.70 12.77
C VAL A 5 7.96 2.25 12.04
N GLU A 6 9.15 2.14 12.62
CA GLU A 6 10.40 2.55 11.98
C GLU A 6 10.66 1.80 10.66
N ASN A 7 10.49 0.47 10.63
CA ASN A 7 10.66 -0.32 9.40
C ASN A 7 9.63 -0.02 8.30
N SER A 8 8.42 0.44 8.68
CA SER A 8 7.39 0.83 7.72
C SER A 8 7.70 2.20 7.09
N PHE A 9 8.31 3.11 7.84
CA PHE A 9 8.79 4.39 7.31
C PHE A 9 10.00 4.24 6.38
N THR A 10 10.85 3.23 6.57
CA THR A 10 11.97 2.96 5.64
C THR A 10 11.48 2.43 4.29
N LEU A 11 10.36 1.72 4.26
CA LEU A 11 9.76 1.15 3.04
C LEU A 11 8.90 2.13 2.25
N LEU A 12 8.30 3.11 2.94
CA LEU A 12 7.50 4.18 2.34
C LEU A 12 8.14 5.52 2.74
N PRO A 13 9.21 5.97 2.05
CA PRO A 13 9.89 7.24 2.35
C PRO A 13 9.01 8.46 2.03
N ARG A 14 7.85 8.25 1.41
CA ARG A 14 6.86 9.24 1.03
C ARG A 14 5.50 8.89 1.63
N GLN A 15 4.56 9.82 1.51
CA GLN A 15 3.19 9.63 1.96
C GLN A 15 2.59 8.38 1.34
N ALA A 16 1.92 7.55 2.14
CA ALA A 16 1.16 6.39 1.67
C ALA A 16 -0.17 6.83 0.99
N LEU A 17 -0.07 7.81 0.08
CA LEU A 17 -1.15 8.31 -0.76
C LEU A 17 -0.80 8.07 -2.24
N HIS A 18 -1.66 7.36 -2.96
CA HIS A 18 -1.55 7.14 -4.41
C HIS A 18 -2.88 7.51 -5.08
N ALA A 19 -2.82 8.40 -6.07
CA ALA A 19 -3.97 8.73 -6.90
C ALA A 19 -3.99 7.79 -8.10
N GLN A 20 -4.76 6.70 -8.00
CA GLN A 20 -4.84 5.67 -9.04
C GLN A 20 -5.54 6.17 -10.31
N THR A 21 -6.50 7.06 -10.16
CA THR A 21 -7.38 7.49 -11.25
C THR A 21 -7.55 9.00 -11.24
N LEU A 22 -7.47 9.60 -12.42
CA LEU A 22 -7.70 11.02 -12.63
C LEU A 22 -8.63 11.21 -13.84
N GLY A 23 -9.81 11.79 -13.61
CA GLY A 23 -10.79 12.07 -14.66
C GLY A 23 -11.22 13.53 -14.64
N PHE A 24 -11.17 14.21 -15.79
CA PHE A 24 -11.65 15.59 -15.94
C PHE A 24 -12.07 15.92 -17.37
N ILE A 25 -12.75 17.05 -17.57
CA ILE A 25 -13.07 17.55 -18.91
C ILE A 25 -11.86 18.30 -19.46
N HIS A 26 -11.30 17.81 -20.57
CA HIS A 26 -10.14 18.44 -21.18
C HIS A 26 -10.48 19.88 -21.62
N PRO A 27 -9.71 20.90 -21.20
CA PRO A 27 -10.11 22.31 -21.34
C PRO A 27 -10.25 22.77 -22.80
N VAL A 28 -9.44 22.23 -23.71
CA VAL A 28 -9.49 22.57 -25.14
C VAL A 28 -10.52 21.73 -25.92
N THR A 29 -10.44 20.40 -25.83
CA THR A 29 -11.31 19.50 -26.61
C THR A 29 -12.70 19.32 -26.03
N ARG A 30 -12.93 19.75 -24.78
CA ARG A 30 -14.18 19.57 -24.00
C ARG A 30 -14.67 18.12 -23.91
N LYS A 31 -13.80 17.16 -24.18
CA LYS A 31 -14.08 15.73 -24.01
C LYS A 31 -13.68 15.30 -22.61
N TYR A 32 -14.45 14.38 -22.04
CA TYR A 32 -14.04 13.69 -20.82
C TYR A 32 -12.78 12.88 -21.10
N VAL A 33 -11.74 13.08 -20.29
CA VAL A 33 -10.50 12.32 -20.33
C VAL A 33 -10.33 11.61 -18.99
N HIS A 34 -9.81 10.38 -19.07
CA HIS A 34 -9.61 9.49 -17.95
C HIS A 34 -8.18 8.96 -18.02
N PHE A 35 -7.47 9.06 -16.91
CA PHE A 35 -6.11 8.61 -16.77
C PHE A 35 -6.04 7.64 -15.59
N GLU A 36 -5.25 6.58 -15.77
CA GLU A 36 -4.98 5.60 -14.72
C GLU A 36 -3.47 5.48 -14.54
N ALA A 37 -3.05 5.39 -13.28
CA ALA A 37 -1.68 5.15 -12.89
C ALA A 37 -1.62 3.84 -12.10
N GLU A 38 -0.82 2.90 -12.59
CA GLU A 38 -0.58 1.63 -11.92
C GLU A 38 -0.03 1.85 -10.50
N LEU A 39 -0.29 0.87 -9.63
CA LEU A 39 0.18 0.93 -8.26
C LEU A 39 1.71 0.91 -8.23
N PRO A 40 2.40 1.90 -7.64
CA PRO A 40 3.85 1.92 -7.65
C PRO A 40 4.44 0.79 -6.81
N ASP A 41 5.64 0.34 -7.17
CA ASP A 41 6.26 -0.85 -6.56
C ASP A 41 6.49 -0.75 -5.05
N ASP A 42 6.70 0.46 -4.52
CA ASP A 42 6.85 0.72 -3.09
C ASP A 42 5.58 0.36 -2.29
N PHE A 43 4.39 0.70 -2.82
CA PHE A 43 3.11 0.30 -2.23
C PHE A 43 2.89 -1.20 -2.28
N ARG A 44 3.24 -1.83 -3.41
CA ARG A 44 3.09 -3.28 -3.58
C ARG A 44 3.95 -4.04 -2.58
N LEU A 45 5.22 -3.66 -2.44
CA LEU A 45 6.15 -4.26 -1.49
C LEU A 45 5.73 -4.03 -0.03
N ALA A 46 5.20 -2.85 0.29
CA ALA A 46 4.66 -2.57 1.62
C ALA A 46 3.48 -3.52 1.90
N LEU A 47 2.49 -3.59 1.01
CA LEU A 47 1.31 -4.47 1.17
C LEU A 47 1.70 -5.94 1.34
N GLU A 48 2.63 -6.45 0.52
CA GLU A 48 3.11 -7.84 0.63
C GLU A 48 3.75 -8.12 2.00
N LYS A 49 4.54 -7.18 2.54
CA LYS A 49 5.18 -7.34 3.86
C LYS A 49 4.14 -7.34 4.99
N TRP A 50 3.12 -6.49 4.90
CA TRP A 50 2.01 -6.46 5.86
C TRP A 50 1.17 -7.73 5.80
N GLN A 51 0.85 -8.24 4.61
CA GLN A 51 0.14 -9.52 4.43
C GLN A 51 0.92 -10.68 5.05
N LYS A 52 2.24 -10.76 4.82
CA LYS A 52 3.09 -11.78 5.43
C LYS A 52 3.11 -11.67 6.95
N TYR A 53 3.23 -10.45 7.50
CA TYR A 53 3.23 -10.24 8.95
C TYR A 53 1.91 -10.70 9.60
N VAL A 54 0.76 -10.38 9.01
CA VAL A 54 -0.56 -10.83 9.52
C VAL A 54 -0.69 -12.35 9.39
N ALA A 55 -0.25 -12.94 8.28
CA ALA A 55 -0.31 -14.39 8.06
C ALA A 55 0.62 -15.19 8.99
N THR A 56 1.74 -14.61 9.40
CA THR A 56 2.64 -15.22 10.40
C THR A 56 2.11 -14.98 11.82
N GLY A 57 1.52 -13.83 12.10
CA GLY A 57 0.93 -13.49 13.40
C GLY A 57 -0.34 -14.27 13.76
N SER A 58 -1.02 -14.90 12.80
CA SER A 58 -2.13 -15.82 13.05
C SER A 58 -1.70 -17.24 13.48
N ASN A 59 -0.39 -17.53 13.59
CA ASN A 59 0.13 -18.83 14.02
C ASN A 59 0.78 -18.82 15.43
N GLU A 60 0.63 -17.74 16.19
CA GLU A 60 1.27 -17.58 17.52
C GLU A 60 0.26 -17.62 18.69
N SER A 61 -0.88 -18.28 18.53
CA SER A 61 -1.85 -18.50 19.62
C SER A 61 -2.28 -19.96 19.81
N VAL A 62 -1.60 -20.93 19.19
CA VAL A 62 -1.94 -22.37 19.33
C VAL A 62 -0.69 -23.23 19.54
N LEU A 63 0.23 -22.86 20.43
CA LEU A 63 1.32 -23.74 20.89
C LEU A 63 1.73 -23.50 22.36
N GLU A 64 0.79 -23.14 23.25
CA GLU A 64 1.03 -23.13 24.72
C GLU A 64 0.07 -24.06 25.51
N LEU A 65 -0.61 -24.99 24.85
CA LEU A 65 -1.37 -26.06 25.52
C LEU A 65 -1.15 -27.42 24.84
N SER A 66 0.07 -27.96 24.96
CA SER A 66 0.35 -29.41 24.88
C SER A 66 1.69 -29.75 25.49
#